data_AF-A0A1I3L8L7-F1
#
_entry.id   AF-A0A1I3L8L7-F1
#
_cell.length_a   1.000
_cell.length_b   1.000
_cell.length_c   1.000
_cell.angle_alpha   90.00
_cell.angle_beta   90.00
_cell.angle_gamma   90.00
#
_symmetry.space_group_name_H-M   'P 1'
#
loop_
_entity.id
_entity.type
_entity.pdbx_description
1 polymer ?
#
loop_
_entity_poly.entity_id
_entity_poly.type
_entity_poly.pdbx_seq_one_letter_code
_entity_poly.pdbx_strand_id
1 'polypeptide(L)'
;MKVIQIFDTTLRDGEQSPGVNLSTEEKIEIAMQLERLGVNIIEAGFAAASPGDFHSVQEIARRLKDVSVCSLARAVTSDIDQAWEALKEASEPRLHVFIATSPIHREYKLRMTKEQILEQVDQMVRYGKKRFPIVQFSAEDAARTEIDFLCEVVDQAIRAGADVVNIPDTVGYLTPNEYADIFIQLQERVPNIDQVILSAHCHDDLGMAVANSLAAIQAGVRQVEGTINGIGERAGNAAIEEIVMAIKTREAYFNKRTTINHKEIARTSRLVSKLTGMFVPRNKAIVGDNAFAHESGIHQDGMLKHKETYEIMTPETVGLDESQLILGKHSGRHAFKKKLEDLGYPQSDEQVNILFARFKELADRKKQITDEDLIALVEERVGEGKEFFTLESIHISYGSHSLPTASIRVKNHQNNQVLEEAACGNGSVDAIFNTVDRIVKEKVELTDFQIHSVTRGKDALGEVSVQLQQEKLTVRGRGVSTDILEACARAYLDAINRLLQRKERRTVSCTH
;
A
#
# COMPACT_ATOMS: atom_id res chain seq x y z
N MET A 1 -15.64 25.69 6.94
CA MET A 1 -14.82 24.66 7.60
C MET A 1 -13.35 25.01 7.44
N LYS A 2 -12.54 24.86 8.50
CA LYS A 2 -11.08 25.04 8.40
C LYS A 2 -10.46 23.87 7.63
N VAL A 3 -9.48 24.16 6.78
CA VAL A 3 -8.73 23.14 6.04
C VAL A 3 -7.55 22.68 6.90
N ILE A 4 -7.36 21.36 7.02
CA ILE A 4 -6.15 20.76 7.59
C ILE A 4 -5.18 20.51 6.45
N GLN A 5 -3.96 21.04 6.58
CA GLN A 5 -2.88 20.81 5.64
C GLN A 5 -2.33 19.39 5.80
N ILE A 6 -2.25 18.65 4.71
CA ILE A 6 -1.63 17.33 4.66
C ILE A 6 -0.20 17.49 4.17
N PHE A 7 0.74 17.14 5.01
CA PHE A 7 2.17 17.09 4.72
C PHE A 7 2.56 15.63 4.53
N ASP A 8 2.96 15.28 3.32
CA ASP A 8 3.46 13.95 2.99
C ASP A 8 4.98 13.90 3.18
N THR A 9 5.45 12.89 3.92
CA THR A 9 6.88 12.56 4.06
C THR A 9 7.19 11.14 3.57
N THR A 10 6.42 10.62 2.62
CA THR A 10 6.63 9.29 2.03
C THR A 10 8.01 9.18 1.38
N LEU A 11 8.47 10.27 0.74
CA LEU A 11 9.75 10.34 0.04
C LEU A 11 10.97 10.63 0.93
N ARG A 12 10.78 10.82 2.23
CA ARG A 12 11.86 11.05 3.20
C ARG A 12 11.77 10.08 4.36
N ASP A 13 10.77 10.24 5.23
CA ASP A 13 10.58 9.36 6.39
C ASP A 13 10.15 7.97 5.94
N GLY A 14 9.23 7.90 4.98
CA GLY A 14 8.77 6.63 4.40
C GLY A 14 9.89 5.80 3.78
N GLU A 15 10.83 6.46 3.10
CA GLU A 15 12.01 5.80 2.52
C GLU A 15 13.01 5.29 3.58
N GLN A 16 12.98 5.81 4.81
CA GLN A 16 13.81 5.30 5.91
C GLN A 16 13.35 3.92 6.41
N SER A 17 12.22 3.39 5.91
CA SER A 17 11.82 2.01 6.14
C SER A 17 12.92 1.03 5.68
N PRO A 18 13.33 0.07 6.53
CA PRO A 18 14.34 -0.92 6.15
C PRO A 18 13.94 -1.71 4.88
N GLY A 19 14.80 -1.66 3.87
CA GLY A 19 14.59 -2.35 2.59
C GLY A 19 13.94 -1.52 1.50
N VAL A 20 13.52 -0.29 1.79
CA VAL A 20 13.07 0.67 0.79
C VAL A 20 14.29 1.44 0.25
N ASN A 21 14.41 1.52 -1.08
CA ASN A 21 15.44 2.31 -1.75
C ASN A 21 14.89 2.76 -3.10
N LEU A 22 14.49 4.03 -3.20
CA LEU A 22 13.84 4.56 -4.39
C LEU A 22 14.86 5.25 -5.28
N SER A 23 14.85 4.93 -6.58
CA SER A 23 15.56 5.70 -7.59
C SER A 23 14.94 7.10 -7.75
N THR A 24 15.69 8.02 -8.34
CA THR A 24 15.20 9.39 -8.59
C THR A 24 13.92 9.39 -9.44
N GLU A 25 13.83 8.53 -10.44
CA GLU A 25 12.64 8.37 -11.29
C GLU A 25 11.43 7.87 -10.50
N GLU A 26 11.62 6.89 -9.61
CA GLU A 26 10.54 6.38 -8.75
C GLU A 26 10.08 7.44 -7.75
N LYS A 27 11.00 8.21 -7.17
CA LYS A 27 10.66 9.35 -6.29
C LYS A 27 9.84 10.39 -7.05
N ILE A 28 10.21 10.71 -8.30
CA ILE A 28 9.45 11.65 -9.15
C ILE A 28 8.05 11.09 -9.46
N GLU A 29 7.93 9.80 -9.77
CA GLU A 29 6.63 9.17 -10.06
C GLU A 29 5.68 9.26 -8.85
N ILE A 30 6.19 8.94 -7.65
CA ILE A 30 5.44 9.09 -6.40
C ILE A 30 5.10 10.57 -6.16
N ALA A 31 6.05 11.49 -6.32
CA ALA A 31 5.84 12.93 -6.11
C ALA A 31 4.73 13.50 -7.00
N MET A 32 4.72 13.13 -8.29
CA MET A 32 3.66 13.52 -9.23
C MET A 32 2.30 12.94 -8.84
N GLN A 33 2.26 11.69 -8.38
CA GLN A 33 1.02 11.09 -7.90
C GLN A 33 0.53 11.73 -6.59
N LEU A 34 1.43 12.17 -5.71
CA LEU A 34 1.09 12.93 -4.49
C LEU A 34 0.52 14.31 -4.82
N GLU A 35 1.08 15.03 -5.80
CA GLU A 35 0.50 16.28 -6.31
C GLU A 35 -0.92 16.06 -6.85
N ARG A 36 -1.13 14.98 -7.62
CA ARG A 36 -2.46 14.58 -8.11
C ARG A 36 -3.43 14.16 -7.01
N LEU A 37 -2.93 13.52 -5.96
CA LEU A 37 -3.69 13.21 -4.75
C LEU A 37 -4.13 14.49 -4.03
N GLY A 38 -3.41 15.60 -4.22
CA GLY A 38 -3.75 16.91 -3.68
C GLY A 38 -3.22 17.16 -2.27
N VAL A 39 -2.09 16.54 -1.89
CA VAL A 39 -1.38 16.87 -0.64
C VAL A 39 -0.91 18.32 -0.69
N ASN A 40 -0.76 18.97 0.46
CA ASN A 40 -0.40 20.39 0.52
C ASN A 40 1.11 20.62 0.52
N ILE A 41 1.85 19.69 1.14
CA ILE A 41 3.31 19.73 1.24
C ILE A 41 3.85 18.33 0.93
N ILE A 42 4.95 18.25 0.20
CA ILE A 42 5.74 17.03 0.00
C ILE A 42 7.15 17.28 0.54
N GLU A 43 7.56 16.52 1.54
CA GLU A 43 8.95 16.42 1.96
C GLU A 43 9.68 15.45 1.04
N ALA A 44 10.36 16.02 0.03
CA ALA A 44 10.95 15.28 -1.08
C ALA A 44 12.25 14.54 -0.73
N GLY A 45 12.78 14.74 0.48
CA GLY A 45 14.00 14.10 0.95
C GLY A 45 14.84 14.99 1.86
N PHE A 46 16.03 14.50 2.19
CA PHE A 46 17.05 15.22 2.95
C PHE A 46 18.22 15.59 2.03
N ALA A 47 18.17 16.79 1.44
CA ALA A 47 19.12 17.21 0.40
C ALA A 47 20.60 17.17 0.85
N ALA A 48 20.88 17.33 2.14
CA ALA A 48 22.24 17.26 2.67
C ALA A 48 22.71 15.84 3.02
N ALA A 49 21.84 14.83 2.97
CA ALA A 49 22.19 13.46 3.33
C ALA A 49 23.10 12.79 2.29
N SER A 50 22.83 13.00 1.00
CA SER A 50 23.65 12.44 -0.09
C SER A 50 23.49 13.23 -1.40
N PRO A 51 24.44 13.11 -2.37
CA PRO A 51 24.27 13.68 -3.70
C PRO A 51 23.04 13.14 -4.45
N GLY A 52 22.66 11.88 -4.22
CA GLY A 52 21.47 11.28 -4.82
C GLY A 52 20.17 11.91 -4.30
N ASP A 53 20.10 12.15 -2.99
CA ASP A 53 18.96 12.86 -2.39
C ASP A 53 18.91 14.31 -2.83
N PHE A 54 20.05 15.01 -2.87
CA PHE A 54 20.13 16.36 -3.42
C PHE A 54 19.55 16.44 -4.82
N HIS A 55 19.98 15.54 -5.72
CA HIS A 55 19.51 15.51 -7.10
C HIS A 55 18.02 15.19 -7.18
N SER A 56 17.55 14.22 -6.39
CA SER A 56 16.14 13.83 -6.38
C SER A 56 15.23 14.96 -5.91
N VAL A 57 15.60 15.65 -4.82
CA VAL A 57 14.88 16.82 -4.31
C VAL A 57 14.83 17.92 -5.37
N GLN A 58 15.96 18.19 -6.05
CA GLN A 58 16.03 19.20 -7.10
C GLN A 58 15.14 18.88 -8.30
N GLU A 59 15.15 17.63 -8.76
CA GLU A 59 14.33 17.20 -9.90
C GLU A 59 12.83 17.23 -9.59
N ILE A 60 12.44 16.90 -8.36
CA ILE A 60 11.06 17.03 -7.87
C ILE A 60 10.66 18.51 -7.81
N ALA A 61 11.50 19.35 -7.19
CA ALA A 61 11.27 20.79 -7.07
C ALA A 61 11.00 21.46 -8.42
N ARG A 62 11.75 21.09 -9.47
CA ARG A 62 11.57 21.63 -10.83
C ARG A 62 10.25 21.23 -11.49
N ARG A 63 9.75 20.01 -11.20
CA ARG A 63 8.60 19.43 -11.91
C ARG A 63 7.26 19.83 -11.29
N LEU A 64 7.18 19.81 -9.97
CA LEU A 64 5.94 20.12 -9.27
C LEU A 64 5.61 21.63 -9.38
N LYS A 65 4.32 21.95 -9.41
CA LYS A 65 3.79 23.30 -9.61
C LYS A 65 2.75 23.69 -8.58
N ASP A 66 1.91 22.75 -8.18
CA ASP A 66 0.71 23.02 -7.39
C ASP A 66 0.84 22.63 -5.90
N VAL A 67 2.04 22.21 -5.48
CA VAL A 67 2.33 21.73 -4.12
C VAL A 67 3.64 22.32 -3.59
N SER A 68 3.69 22.59 -2.27
CA SER A 68 4.91 23.06 -1.61
C SER A 68 5.91 21.91 -1.50
N VAL A 69 7.15 22.15 -1.92
CA VAL A 69 8.22 21.15 -1.86
C VAL A 69 9.15 21.49 -0.70
N CYS A 70 9.33 20.52 0.18
CA CYS A 70 10.07 20.65 1.42
C CYS A 70 11.30 19.74 1.43
N SER A 71 12.37 20.19 2.07
CA SER A 71 13.52 19.34 2.39
C SER A 71 13.88 19.48 3.86
N LEU A 72 14.15 18.34 4.48
CA LEU A 72 14.64 18.27 5.84
C LEU A 72 16.10 18.75 5.88
N ALA A 73 16.46 19.51 6.91
CA ALA A 73 17.82 19.92 7.20
C ALA A 73 18.08 19.82 8.71
N ARG A 74 19.26 19.33 9.09
CA ARG A 74 19.74 19.55 10.46
C ARG A 74 19.88 21.06 10.69
N ALA A 75 19.77 21.48 11.95
CA ALA A 75 20.02 22.85 12.36
C ALA A 75 21.51 23.24 12.22
N VAL A 76 22.04 23.26 11.00
CA VAL A 76 23.40 23.72 10.65
C VAL A 76 23.37 24.43 9.29
N THR A 77 24.19 25.46 9.14
CA THR A 77 24.27 26.32 7.95
C THR A 77 24.44 25.53 6.65
N SER A 78 25.34 24.55 6.63
CA SER A 78 25.65 23.74 5.44
C SER A 78 24.45 22.96 4.91
N ASP A 79 23.65 22.41 5.81
CA ASP A 79 22.47 21.61 5.43
C ASP A 79 21.37 22.51 4.88
N ILE A 80 21.17 23.68 5.50
CA ILE A 80 20.19 24.69 5.04
C ILE A 80 20.58 25.23 3.66
N ASP A 81 21.87 25.47 3.41
CA ASP A 81 22.35 25.92 2.10
C ASP A 81 22.15 24.83 1.04
N GLN A 82 22.41 23.55 1.35
CA GLN A 82 22.13 22.43 0.45
C GLN A 82 20.63 22.29 0.15
N ALA A 83 19.77 22.42 1.17
CA ALA A 83 18.32 22.43 0.98
C ALA A 83 17.88 23.58 0.06
N TRP A 84 18.48 24.77 0.21
CA TRP A 84 18.16 25.93 -0.63
C TRP A 84 18.56 25.69 -2.09
N GLU A 85 19.79 25.20 -2.32
CA GLU A 85 20.27 24.94 -3.67
C GLU A 85 19.45 23.86 -4.40
N ALA A 86 18.91 22.89 -3.66
CA ALA A 86 18.01 21.88 -4.21
C ALA A 86 16.61 22.45 -4.50
N LEU A 87 16.08 23.32 -3.63
CA LEU A 87 14.68 23.76 -3.68
C LEU A 87 14.42 25.10 -4.38
N LYS A 88 15.44 25.93 -4.64
CA LYS A 88 15.25 27.31 -5.15
C LYS A 88 14.43 27.43 -6.45
N GLU A 89 14.24 26.35 -7.19
CA GLU A 89 13.43 26.29 -8.42
C GLU A 89 11.99 25.75 -8.20
N ALA A 90 11.62 25.40 -6.96
CA ALA A 90 10.27 25.02 -6.58
C ALA A 90 9.31 26.21 -6.67
N SER A 91 8.02 25.94 -6.91
CA SER A 91 6.97 26.98 -6.88
C SER A 91 6.81 27.61 -5.49
N GLU A 92 6.84 26.79 -4.44
CA GLU A 92 6.86 27.22 -3.02
C GLU A 92 7.91 26.41 -2.24
N PRO A 93 9.19 26.83 -2.25
CA PRO A 93 10.25 26.13 -1.53
C PRO A 93 10.06 26.27 -0.02
N ARG A 94 10.13 25.15 0.69
CA ARG A 94 9.95 25.09 2.14
C ARG A 94 11.15 24.43 2.82
N LEU A 95 11.61 25.04 3.90
CA LEU A 95 12.64 24.45 4.75
C LEU A 95 11.98 23.76 5.95
N HIS A 96 12.41 22.53 6.25
CA HIS A 96 12.10 21.88 7.51
C HIS A 96 13.40 21.69 8.30
N VAL A 97 13.59 22.50 9.33
CA VAL A 97 14.76 22.42 10.22
C VAL A 97 14.38 21.77 11.54
N PHE A 98 15.24 20.91 12.06
CA PHE A 98 14.98 20.21 13.32
C PHE A 98 16.19 20.18 14.25
N ILE A 99 15.92 20.05 15.55
CA ILE A 99 16.90 19.75 16.59
C ILE A 99 16.22 18.96 17.71
N ALA A 100 16.93 17.98 18.28
CA ALA A 100 16.41 17.21 19.40
C ALA A 100 16.32 18.05 20.68
N THR A 101 15.20 17.90 21.39
CA THR A 101 14.92 18.70 22.58
C THR A 101 14.78 17.88 23.85
N SER A 102 14.54 16.56 23.78
CA SER A 102 14.33 15.71 24.95
C SER A 102 15.58 15.56 25.83
N PRO A 103 15.43 15.38 27.17
CA PRO A 103 16.57 15.22 28.08
C PRO A 103 17.58 14.17 27.61
N ILE A 104 17.10 13.01 27.17
CA ILE A 104 17.95 11.90 26.70
C ILE A 104 18.75 12.28 25.45
N HIS A 105 18.16 13.00 24.50
CA HIS A 105 18.89 13.47 23.33
C HIS A 105 19.84 14.62 23.66
N ARG A 106 19.47 15.54 24.55
CA ARG A 106 20.37 16.61 25.00
C ARG A 106 21.63 16.04 25.65
N GLU A 107 21.48 15.04 26.53
CA GLU A 107 22.59 14.43 27.26
C GLU A 107 23.45 13.50 26.39
N TYR A 108 22.83 12.56 25.67
CA TYR A 108 23.56 11.46 25.03
C TYR A 108 23.80 11.66 23.53
N LYS A 109 22.91 12.38 22.81
CA LYS A 109 23.00 12.57 21.34
C LYS A 109 23.73 13.87 20.99
N LEU A 110 23.24 15.01 21.49
CA LEU A 110 23.74 16.33 21.12
C LEU A 110 24.86 16.83 22.04
N ARG A 111 24.85 16.43 23.32
CA ARG A 111 25.71 16.97 24.37
C ARG A 111 25.61 18.50 24.46
N MET A 112 24.39 19.01 24.43
CA MET A 112 24.06 20.44 24.47
C MET A 112 23.20 20.77 25.69
N THR A 113 23.41 21.96 26.26
CA THR A 113 22.53 22.51 27.30
C THR A 113 21.23 23.06 26.71
N LYS A 114 20.25 23.38 27.56
CA LYS A 114 18.99 24.02 27.14
C LYS A 114 19.24 25.35 26.43
N GLU A 115 20.16 26.15 26.94
CA GLU A 115 20.52 27.47 26.41
C GLU A 115 21.19 27.35 25.03
N GLN A 116 22.09 26.38 24.85
CA GLN A 116 22.73 26.12 23.56
C GLN A 116 21.72 25.69 22.49
N ILE A 117 20.70 24.91 22.88
CA ILE A 117 19.62 24.53 21.97
C ILE A 117 18.80 25.75 21.57
N LEU A 118 18.38 26.59 22.53
CA LEU A 118 17.64 27.82 22.23
C LEU A 118 18.42 28.75 21.31
N GLU A 119 19.72 28.91 21.53
CA GLU A 119 20.61 29.68 20.66
C GLU A 119 20.68 29.07 19.25
N GLN A 120 20.83 27.75 19.14
CA GLN A 120 20.87 27.06 17.85
C GLN A 120 19.55 27.21 17.09
N VAL A 121 18.40 27.13 17.78
CA VAL A 121 17.07 27.35 17.20
C VAL A 121 16.96 28.77 16.66
N ASP A 122 17.32 29.80 17.45
CA ASP A 122 17.28 31.19 17.00
C ASP A 122 18.13 31.41 15.75
N GLN A 123 19.39 30.98 15.81
CA GLN A 123 20.34 31.21 14.72
C GLN A 123 19.89 30.52 13.43
N MET A 124 19.48 29.25 13.51
CA MET A 124 19.20 28.43 12.32
C MET A 124 17.84 28.75 11.70
N VAL A 125 16.81 29.03 12.51
CA VAL A 125 15.51 29.47 12.00
C VAL A 125 15.64 30.84 11.32
N ARG A 126 16.35 31.81 11.94
CA ARG A 126 16.64 33.11 11.30
C ARG A 126 17.45 32.95 10.01
N TYR A 127 18.41 32.03 9.99
CA TYR A 127 19.22 31.78 8.81
C TYR A 127 18.39 31.19 7.66
N GLY A 128 17.51 30.23 7.96
CA GLY A 128 16.55 29.67 7.02
C GLY A 128 15.60 30.73 6.47
N LYS A 129 15.04 31.59 7.34
CA LYS A 129 14.06 32.60 6.96
C LYS A 129 14.60 33.67 5.99
N LYS A 130 15.92 33.85 5.91
CA LYS A 130 16.56 34.72 4.91
C LYS A 130 16.48 34.19 3.48
N ARG A 131 16.25 32.89 3.30
CA ARG A 131 16.27 32.19 2.00
C ARG A 131 14.90 31.66 1.63
N PHE A 132 14.21 31.07 2.60
CA PHE A 132 12.96 30.38 2.35
C PHE A 132 11.75 31.26 2.68
N PRO A 133 10.70 31.25 1.83
CA PRO A 133 9.44 31.92 2.15
C PRO A 133 8.77 31.28 3.37
N ILE A 134 8.90 29.95 3.53
CA ILE A 134 8.30 29.19 4.62
C ILE A 134 9.36 28.34 5.32
N VAL A 135 9.46 28.51 6.64
CA VAL A 135 10.33 27.74 7.53
C VAL A 135 9.49 26.99 8.54
N GLN A 136 9.60 25.67 8.52
CA GLN A 136 9.09 24.78 9.53
C GLN A 136 10.20 24.41 10.53
N PHE A 137 9.93 24.54 11.81
CA PHE A 137 10.81 24.08 12.88
C PHE A 137 10.21 22.86 13.60
N SER A 138 11.03 21.82 13.80
CA SER A 138 10.68 20.64 14.60
C SER A 138 11.52 20.53 15.86
N ALA A 139 10.84 20.42 17.00
CA ALA A 139 11.44 19.97 18.25
C ALA A 139 11.50 18.42 18.23
N GLU A 140 12.56 17.83 17.67
CA GLU A 140 12.68 16.36 17.60
C GLU A 140 12.59 15.76 19.01
N ASP A 141 11.80 14.69 19.15
CA ASP A 141 11.48 14.01 20.40
C ASP A 141 10.73 14.90 21.42
N ALA A 142 9.90 15.83 20.92
CA ALA A 142 9.08 16.73 21.74
C ALA A 142 8.17 16.00 22.73
N ALA A 143 7.63 14.83 22.36
CA ALA A 143 6.81 14.00 23.23
C ALA A 143 7.47 13.63 24.57
N ARG A 144 8.80 13.61 24.65
CA ARG A 144 9.58 13.32 25.87
C ARG A 144 10.30 14.56 26.43
N THR A 145 9.99 15.73 25.92
CA THR A 145 10.56 17.00 26.36
C THR A 145 9.72 17.59 27.48
N GLU A 146 10.37 18.14 28.51
CA GLU A 146 9.65 18.78 29.62
C GLU A 146 8.82 19.94 29.09
N ILE A 147 7.52 19.98 29.40
CA ILE A 147 6.58 20.93 28.78
C ILE A 147 7.01 22.38 28.91
N ASP A 148 7.64 22.76 30.04
CA ASP A 148 8.16 24.11 30.28
C ASP A 148 9.26 24.46 29.27
N PHE A 149 10.20 23.54 29.05
CA PHE A 149 11.28 23.75 28.10
C PHE A 149 10.79 23.67 26.64
N LEU A 150 9.80 22.81 26.36
CA LEU A 150 9.16 22.79 25.04
C LEU A 150 8.50 24.14 24.73
N CYS A 151 7.81 24.76 25.69
CA CYS A 151 7.25 26.11 25.53
C CYS A 151 8.33 27.15 25.21
N GLU A 152 9.49 27.11 25.90
CA GLU A 152 10.62 28.01 25.63
C GLU A 152 11.18 27.82 24.21
N VAL A 153 11.35 26.57 23.77
CA VAL A 153 11.84 26.25 22.42
C VAL A 153 10.87 26.75 21.35
N VAL A 154 9.57 26.54 21.55
CA VAL A 154 8.54 26.98 20.61
C VAL A 154 8.46 28.52 20.54
N ASP A 155 8.47 29.21 21.68
CA ASP A 155 8.53 30.69 21.73
C ASP A 155 9.78 31.20 21.00
N GLN A 156 10.93 30.57 21.20
CA GLN A 156 12.17 30.94 20.52
C GLN A 156 12.07 30.74 19.00
N ALA A 157 11.53 29.61 18.53
CA ALA A 157 11.33 29.35 17.11
C ALA A 157 10.39 30.39 16.45
N ILE A 158 9.30 30.76 17.13
CA ILE A 158 8.36 31.79 16.65
C ILE A 158 9.07 33.14 16.55
N ARG A 159 9.81 33.57 17.58
CA ARG A 159 10.57 34.84 17.58
C ARG A 159 11.67 34.88 16.53
N ALA A 160 12.20 33.72 16.16
CA ALA A 160 13.19 33.57 15.11
C ALA A 160 12.58 33.64 13.70
N GLY A 161 11.25 33.50 13.58
CA GLY A 161 10.50 33.65 12.33
C GLY A 161 10.04 32.35 11.70
N ALA A 162 9.90 31.27 12.48
CA ALA A 162 9.25 30.05 12.00
C ALA A 162 7.79 30.34 11.61
N ASP A 163 7.33 29.76 10.50
CA ASP A 163 5.94 29.85 10.03
C ASP A 163 5.12 28.64 10.48
N VAL A 164 5.80 27.50 10.65
CA VAL A 164 5.23 26.24 11.12
C VAL A 164 6.08 25.70 12.26
N VAL A 165 5.43 25.24 13.33
CA VAL A 165 6.09 24.53 14.44
C VAL A 165 5.51 23.14 14.51
N ASN A 166 6.36 22.14 14.28
CA ASN A 166 6.00 20.74 14.34
C ASN A 166 6.42 20.12 15.68
N ILE A 167 5.49 19.37 16.28
CA ILE A 167 5.66 18.70 17.57
C ILE A 167 5.56 17.19 17.34
N PRO A 168 6.68 16.49 17.12
CA PRO A 168 6.65 15.07 16.82
C PRO A 168 6.49 14.18 18.06
N ASP A 169 5.65 13.15 17.93
CA ASP A 169 5.70 11.93 18.75
C ASP A 169 6.69 10.94 18.11
N THR A 170 7.99 11.28 18.22
CA THR A 170 9.09 10.60 17.52
C THR A 170 9.16 9.10 17.78
N VAL A 171 8.74 8.66 18.97
CA VAL A 171 8.77 7.25 19.38
C VAL A 171 7.38 6.62 19.33
N GLY A 172 6.32 7.35 18.97
CA GLY A 172 4.97 6.79 18.84
C GLY A 172 4.41 6.18 20.11
N TYR A 173 4.75 6.75 21.28
CA TYR A 173 4.45 6.14 22.59
C TYR A 173 3.33 6.84 23.36
N LEU A 174 2.93 8.05 22.97
CA LEU A 174 1.93 8.82 23.69
C LEU A 174 0.53 8.32 23.42
N THR A 175 -0.36 8.51 24.39
CA THR A 175 -1.81 8.35 24.18
C THR A 175 -2.43 9.60 23.54
N PRO A 176 -3.60 9.49 22.90
CA PRO A 176 -4.23 10.63 22.22
C PRO A 176 -4.49 11.83 23.13
N ASN A 177 -4.85 11.59 24.39
CA ASN A 177 -5.13 12.67 25.35
C ASN A 177 -3.84 13.39 25.78
N GLU A 178 -2.75 12.64 26.03
CA GLU A 178 -1.46 13.23 26.38
C GLU A 178 -0.92 14.07 25.22
N TYR A 179 -1.02 13.57 23.99
CA TYR A 179 -0.55 14.30 22.83
C TYR A 179 -1.39 15.55 22.53
N ALA A 180 -2.72 15.47 22.68
CA ALA A 180 -3.59 16.64 22.58
C ALA A 180 -3.28 17.69 23.66
N ASP A 181 -3.01 17.27 24.90
CA ASP A 181 -2.67 18.17 26.00
C ASP A 181 -1.40 18.98 25.72
N ILE A 182 -0.38 18.40 25.08
CA ILE A 182 0.81 19.14 24.66
C ILE A 182 0.43 20.36 23.79
N PHE A 183 -0.43 20.18 22.78
CA PHE A 183 -0.85 21.29 21.92
C PHE A 183 -1.72 22.31 22.66
N ILE A 184 -2.54 21.89 23.63
CA ILE A 184 -3.34 22.79 24.47
C ILE A 184 -2.40 23.64 25.34
N GLN A 185 -1.46 23.00 26.05
CA GLN A 185 -0.45 23.67 26.86
C GLN A 185 0.37 24.68 26.06
N LEU A 186 0.80 24.32 24.84
CA LEU A 186 1.52 25.24 23.97
C LEU A 186 0.67 26.45 23.58
N GLN A 187 -0.61 26.24 23.24
CA GLN A 187 -1.51 27.33 22.88
C GLN A 187 -1.84 28.26 24.06
N GLU A 188 -1.89 27.74 25.27
CA GLU A 188 -2.16 28.51 26.48
C GLU A 188 -0.95 29.31 26.97
N ARG A 189 0.25 28.76 26.78
CA ARG A 189 1.47 29.25 27.45
C ARG A 189 2.43 30.00 26.54
N VAL A 190 2.43 29.72 25.23
CA VAL A 190 3.39 30.33 24.31
C VAL A 190 2.84 31.62 23.71
N PRO A 191 3.52 32.77 23.88
CA PRO A 191 3.12 34.02 23.23
C PRO A 191 3.17 33.91 21.71
N ASN A 192 2.23 34.57 21.01
CA ASN A 192 2.18 34.64 19.54
C ASN A 192 2.05 33.28 18.83
N ILE A 193 1.65 32.23 19.53
CA ILE A 193 1.41 30.89 18.96
C ILE A 193 0.37 30.91 17.84
N ASP A 194 -0.54 31.89 17.84
CA ASP A 194 -1.56 32.11 16.82
C ASP A 194 -0.98 32.58 15.47
N GLN A 195 0.25 33.09 15.45
CA GLN A 195 0.95 33.53 14.23
C GLN A 195 1.50 32.36 13.41
N VAL A 196 1.63 31.17 14.00
CA VAL A 196 2.21 29.99 13.34
C VAL A 196 1.19 28.89 13.12
N ILE A 197 1.51 27.99 12.20
CA ILE A 197 0.78 26.73 12.04
C ILE A 197 1.41 25.70 12.98
N LEU A 198 0.61 25.15 13.90
CA LEU A 198 1.00 23.97 14.65
C LEU A 198 0.83 22.74 13.73
N SER A 199 1.88 21.92 13.68
CA SER A 199 1.94 20.66 12.94
C SER A 199 2.11 19.49 13.91
N ALA A 200 1.45 18.37 13.59
CA ALA A 200 1.58 17.11 14.31
C ALA A 200 2.25 16.07 13.42
N HIS A 201 3.17 15.29 13.99
CA HIS A 201 3.90 14.23 13.32
C HIS A 201 3.98 13.04 14.26
N CYS A 202 3.31 11.94 13.94
CA CYS A 202 3.20 10.80 14.86
C CYS A 202 3.80 9.53 14.22
N HIS A 203 4.69 8.88 14.95
CA HIS A 203 5.09 7.50 14.66
C HIS A 203 4.13 6.49 15.31
N ASP A 204 4.17 5.25 14.83
CA ASP A 204 3.16 4.22 15.13
C ASP A 204 3.65 3.06 16.01
N ASP A 205 4.70 3.26 16.82
CA ASP A 205 5.31 2.20 17.63
C ASP A 205 4.30 1.48 18.57
N LEU A 206 3.24 2.16 19.03
CA LEU A 206 2.13 1.56 19.81
C LEU A 206 0.80 1.46 19.03
N GLY A 207 0.79 1.70 17.72
CA GLY A 207 -0.42 1.61 16.88
C GLY A 207 -1.42 2.75 17.09
N MET A 208 -0.95 3.92 17.56
CA MET A 208 -1.79 5.07 17.93
C MET A 208 -1.55 6.32 17.06
N ALA A 209 -0.71 6.26 16.02
CA ALA A 209 -0.27 7.43 15.27
C ALA A 209 -1.44 8.22 14.65
N VAL A 210 -2.40 7.51 14.04
CA VAL A 210 -3.61 8.11 13.44
C VAL A 210 -4.51 8.70 14.53
N ALA A 211 -4.68 8.00 15.65
CA ALA A 211 -5.50 8.49 16.77
C ALA A 211 -4.89 9.76 17.40
N ASN A 212 -3.57 9.79 17.59
CA ASN A 212 -2.82 10.94 18.09
C ASN A 212 -2.94 12.13 17.12
N SER A 213 -2.79 11.89 15.82
CA SER A 213 -2.95 12.93 14.78
C SER A 213 -4.36 13.54 14.79
N LEU A 214 -5.41 12.72 14.92
CA LEU A 214 -6.80 13.19 15.01
C LEU A 214 -7.06 13.98 16.30
N ALA A 215 -6.50 13.54 17.44
CA ALA A 215 -6.61 14.26 18.71
C ALA A 215 -5.90 15.62 18.65
N ALA A 216 -4.74 15.70 18.01
CA ALA A 216 -4.04 16.95 17.75
C ALA A 216 -4.88 17.92 16.89
N ILE A 217 -5.55 17.42 15.84
CA ILE A 217 -6.47 18.24 15.02
C ILE A 217 -7.61 18.82 15.87
N GLN A 218 -8.15 18.04 16.82
CA GLN A 218 -9.18 18.52 17.75
C GLN A 218 -8.62 19.55 18.72
N ALA A 219 -7.37 19.40 19.15
CA ALA A 219 -6.65 20.36 19.98
C ALA A 219 -6.30 21.67 19.25
N GLY A 220 -6.51 21.77 17.93
CA GLY A 220 -6.35 23.03 17.18
C GLY A 220 -5.23 23.02 16.13
N VAL A 221 -4.50 21.91 15.98
CA VAL A 221 -3.49 21.71 14.94
C VAL A 221 -4.08 21.92 13.54
N ARG A 222 -3.29 22.52 12.66
CA ARG A 222 -3.71 22.88 11.29
C ARG A 222 -2.90 22.19 10.19
N GLN A 223 -1.85 21.46 10.55
CA GLN A 223 -1.07 20.61 9.64
C GLN A 223 -0.83 19.24 10.29
N VAL A 224 -0.91 18.16 9.51
CA VAL A 224 -0.54 16.82 9.96
C VAL A 224 0.44 16.20 8.97
N GLU A 225 1.46 15.55 9.50
CA GLU A 225 2.52 14.89 8.76
C GLU A 225 2.33 13.38 8.83
N GLY A 226 2.53 12.71 7.70
CA GLY A 226 2.42 11.27 7.63
C GLY A 226 2.94 10.73 6.32
N THR A 227 2.64 9.47 6.06
CA THR A 227 3.03 8.79 4.83
C THR A 227 1.85 8.01 4.26
N ILE A 228 1.93 7.76 2.95
CA ILE A 228 1.03 6.83 2.28
C ILE A 228 1.32 5.43 2.80
N ASN A 229 0.26 4.69 3.12
CA ASN A 229 0.31 3.35 3.68
C ASN A 229 0.87 3.28 5.11
N GLY A 230 1.25 4.40 5.73
CA GLY A 230 1.87 4.43 7.06
C GLY A 230 3.29 3.89 7.10
N ILE A 231 4.03 3.90 5.98
CA ILE A 231 5.44 3.49 5.96
C ILE A 231 6.34 4.49 6.72
N GLY A 232 7.52 4.06 7.16
CA GLY A 232 8.46 4.90 7.91
C GLY A 232 9.45 4.09 8.75
N GLU A 233 10.20 4.78 9.61
CA GLU A 233 11.05 4.09 10.58
C GLU A 233 10.23 3.17 11.51
N ARG A 234 10.81 2.00 11.85
CA ARG A 234 10.26 1.02 12.82
C ARG A 234 8.85 0.55 12.44
N ALA A 235 7.82 1.00 13.16
CA ALA A 235 6.42 0.69 12.92
C ALA A 235 5.76 1.62 11.89
N GLY A 236 6.45 2.71 11.51
CA GLY A 236 6.01 3.64 10.49
C GLY A 236 5.49 4.97 11.04
N ASN A 237 4.84 5.72 10.15
CA ASN A 237 4.22 7.01 10.43
C ASN A 237 2.70 6.90 10.43
N ALA A 238 2.01 7.93 10.89
CA ALA A 238 0.57 8.05 10.72
C ALA A 238 0.19 7.92 9.22
N ALA A 239 -0.75 7.02 8.93
CA ALA A 239 -1.23 6.78 7.59
C ALA A 239 -2.12 7.94 7.10
N ILE A 240 -1.70 8.63 6.03
CA ILE A 240 -2.42 9.78 5.48
C ILE A 240 -3.83 9.40 5.04
N GLU A 241 -3.99 8.28 4.35
CA GLU A 241 -5.28 7.83 3.85
C GLU A 241 -6.29 7.60 4.99
N GLU A 242 -5.82 7.15 6.15
CA GLU A 242 -6.66 6.88 7.32
C GLU A 242 -7.11 8.17 8.01
N ILE A 243 -6.20 9.14 8.21
CA ILE A 243 -6.52 10.46 8.76
C ILE A 243 -7.52 11.19 7.86
N VAL A 244 -7.26 11.20 6.55
CA VAL A 244 -8.09 11.89 5.56
C VAL A 244 -9.49 11.31 5.53
N MET A 245 -9.62 9.98 5.48
CA MET A 245 -10.93 9.33 5.46
C MET A 245 -11.66 9.43 6.80
N ALA A 246 -10.96 9.46 7.94
CA ALA A 246 -11.60 9.74 9.23
C ALA A 246 -12.21 11.15 9.27
N ILE A 247 -11.50 12.17 8.79
CA ILE A 247 -12.03 13.54 8.68
C ILE A 247 -13.21 13.56 7.70
N LYS A 248 -13.09 12.91 6.54
CA LYS A 248 -14.13 12.93 5.51
C LYS A 248 -15.42 12.24 5.93
N THR A 249 -15.32 11.04 6.50
CA THR A 249 -16.47 10.24 6.94
C THR A 249 -17.14 10.84 8.17
N ARG A 250 -16.39 11.57 9.00
CA ARG A 250 -16.89 12.25 10.22
C ARG A 250 -16.82 13.77 10.11
N GLU A 251 -17.07 14.32 8.93
CA GLU A 251 -16.95 15.76 8.62
C GLU A 251 -17.77 16.62 9.60
N ALA A 252 -18.98 16.19 9.96
CA ALA A 252 -19.83 16.87 10.93
C ALA A 252 -19.24 16.91 12.37
N TYR A 253 -18.47 15.90 12.76
CA TYR A 253 -17.85 15.82 14.08
C TYR A 253 -16.60 16.68 14.16
N PHE A 254 -15.70 16.59 13.18
CA PHE A 254 -14.46 17.36 13.18
C PHE A 254 -14.68 18.82 12.77
N ASN A 255 -15.69 19.11 11.93
CA ASN A 255 -15.91 20.42 11.31
C ASN A 255 -14.64 20.92 10.57
N LYS A 256 -13.94 20.00 9.94
CA LYS A 256 -12.71 20.20 9.15
C LYS A 256 -12.83 19.52 7.80
N ARG A 257 -11.98 19.93 6.87
CA ARG A 257 -11.79 19.27 5.56
C ARG A 257 -10.32 19.22 5.19
N THR A 258 -9.97 18.40 4.21
CA THR A 258 -8.64 18.34 3.59
C THR A 258 -8.73 18.77 2.12
N THR A 259 -7.60 18.92 1.43
CA THR A 259 -7.55 19.17 -0.02
C THR A 259 -7.49 17.88 -0.85
N ILE A 260 -7.47 16.72 -0.20
CA ILE A 260 -7.22 15.44 -0.85
C ILE A 260 -8.32 15.05 -1.82
N ASN A 261 -7.91 14.65 -3.02
CA ASN A 261 -8.76 13.96 -3.98
C ASN A 261 -8.88 12.49 -3.57
N HIS A 262 -9.92 12.17 -2.81
CA HIS A 262 -10.16 10.83 -2.25
C HIS A 262 -10.13 9.72 -3.32
N LYS A 263 -10.53 9.98 -4.56
CA LYS A 263 -10.52 9.00 -5.65
C LYS A 263 -9.12 8.58 -6.13
N GLU A 264 -8.08 9.30 -5.73
CA GLU A 264 -6.69 8.96 -6.05
C GLU A 264 -6.03 8.11 -4.94
N ILE A 265 -6.69 7.92 -3.78
CA ILE A 265 -6.11 7.23 -2.61
C ILE A 265 -5.64 5.81 -2.96
N ALA A 266 -6.52 4.97 -3.53
CA ALA A 266 -6.19 3.60 -3.84
C ALA A 266 -5.06 3.48 -4.88
N ARG A 267 -5.06 4.38 -5.88
CA ARG A 267 -3.99 4.44 -6.89
C ARG A 267 -2.65 4.81 -6.26
N THR A 268 -2.63 5.84 -5.40
CA THR A 268 -1.42 6.26 -4.71
C THR A 268 -0.89 5.16 -3.79
N SER A 269 -1.77 4.51 -3.02
CA SER A 269 -1.42 3.38 -2.15
C SER A 269 -0.76 2.22 -2.93
N ARG A 270 -1.34 1.82 -4.07
CA ARG A 270 -0.81 0.77 -4.95
C ARG A 270 0.54 1.17 -5.57
N LEU A 271 0.67 2.42 -6.00
CA LEU A 271 1.92 2.93 -6.57
C LEU A 271 3.06 2.88 -5.54
N VAL A 272 2.82 3.43 -4.35
CA VAL A 272 3.80 3.42 -3.26
C VAL A 272 4.16 1.98 -2.89
N SER A 273 3.17 1.10 -2.71
CA SER A 273 3.43 -0.32 -2.41
C SER A 273 4.28 -1.01 -3.49
N LYS A 274 4.00 -0.74 -4.77
CA LYS A 274 4.74 -1.31 -5.90
C LYS A 274 6.20 -0.84 -5.92
N LEU A 275 6.44 0.45 -5.76
CA LEU A 275 7.79 1.04 -5.91
C LEU A 275 8.65 0.85 -4.65
N THR A 276 8.05 0.84 -3.46
CA THR A 276 8.80 0.57 -2.23
C THR A 276 8.98 -0.93 -1.94
N GLY A 277 8.19 -1.79 -2.58
CA GLY A 277 8.14 -3.23 -2.28
C GLY A 277 7.46 -3.56 -0.95
N MET A 278 6.93 -2.57 -0.23
CA MET A 278 6.18 -2.78 1.02
C MET A 278 4.73 -3.14 0.70
N PHE A 279 4.38 -4.41 0.90
CA PHE A 279 3.02 -4.89 0.66
C PHE A 279 2.03 -4.31 1.66
N VAL A 280 0.88 -3.86 1.14
CA VAL A 280 -0.26 -3.44 1.96
C VAL A 280 -0.92 -4.66 2.60
N PRO A 281 -1.06 -4.71 3.94
CA PRO A 281 -1.82 -5.78 4.60
C PRO A 281 -3.26 -5.82 4.07
N ARG A 282 -3.78 -7.01 3.80
CA ARG A 282 -5.15 -7.17 3.28
C ARG A 282 -6.21 -6.53 4.16
N ASN A 283 -6.01 -6.50 5.47
CA ASN A 283 -6.93 -5.91 6.45
C ASN A 283 -6.57 -4.46 6.83
N LYS A 284 -5.65 -3.80 6.11
CA LYS A 284 -5.33 -2.39 6.36
C LYS A 284 -6.56 -1.53 6.12
N ALA A 285 -6.80 -0.55 7.00
CA ALA A 285 -7.91 0.37 6.86
C ALA A 285 -7.83 1.14 5.54
N ILE A 286 -8.99 1.45 4.96
CA ILE A 286 -9.17 2.25 3.73
C ILE A 286 -8.68 1.59 2.43
N VAL A 287 -7.46 1.04 2.40
CA VAL A 287 -6.79 0.60 1.16
C VAL A 287 -6.51 -0.90 1.10
N GLY A 288 -6.72 -1.65 2.18
CA GLY A 288 -6.56 -3.10 2.18
C GLY A 288 -7.65 -3.80 1.37
N ASP A 289 -7.31 -4.91 0.71
CA ASP A 289 -8.25 -5.69 -0.11
C ASP A 289 -9.52 -6.15 0.64
N ASN A 290 -9.42 -6.32 1.96
CA ASN A 290 -10.53 -6.72 2.81
C ASN A 290 -11.27 -5.53 3.45
N ALA A 291 -10.85 -4.28 3.23
CA ALA A 291 -11.45 -3.10 3.87
C ALA A 291 -12.93 -2.90 3.49
N PHE A 292 -13.33 -3.38 2.31
CA PHE A 292 -14.70 -3.34 1.79
C PHE A 292 -15.29 -4.73 1.52
N ALA A 293 -14.65 -5.79 2.04
CA ALA A 293 -15.09 -7.16 1.83
C ALA A 293 -15.95 -7.65 3.01
N HIS A 294 -17.07 -8.32 2.70
CA HIS A 294 -17.97 -8.88 3.70
C HIS A 294 -18.13 -10.39 3.51
N GLU A 295 -17.58 -11.20 4.43
CA GLU A 295 -17.71 -12.67 4.38
C GLU A 295 -18.89 -13.19 5.22
N SER A 296 -19.20 -12.53 6.34
CA SER A 296 -20.25 -12.97 7.27
C SER A 296 -21.64 -12.92 6.63
N GLY A 297 -22.38 -14.02 6.68
CA GLY A 297 -23.70 -14.14 6.07
C GLY A 297 -24.74 -13.17 6.61
N ILE A 298 -24.62 -12.78 7.89
CA ILE A 298 -25.48 -11.75 8.51
C ILE A 298 -25.12 -10.37 7.94
N HIS A 299 -23.83 -10.09 7.76
CA HIS A 299 -23.39 -8.81 7.20
C HIS A 299 -23.78 -8.69 5.73
N GLN A 300 -23.61 -9.77 4.96
CA GLN A 300 -24.01 -9.82 3.57
C GLN A 300 -25.53 -9.60 3.42
N ASP A 301 -26.37 -10.29 4.21
CA ASP A 301 -27.83 -10.07 4.16
C ASP A 301 -28.22 -8.61 4.46
N GLY A 302 -27.57 -7.98 5.46
CA GLY A 302 -27.76 -6.56 5.76
C GLY A 302 -27.35 -5.65 4.59
N MET A 303 -26.15 -5.87 4.04
CA MET A 303 -25.61 -5.14 2.88
C MET A 303 -26.51 -5.24 1.64
N LEU A 304 -27.10 -6.42 1.40
CA LEU A 304 -28.02 -6.66 0.29
C LEU A 304 -29.34 -5.92 0.44
N LYS A 305 -29.80 -5.72 1.68
CA LYS A 305 -30.99 -4.91 1.99
C LYS A 305 -30.69 -3.42 1.91
N HIS A 306 -29.56 -3.00 2.49
CA HIS A 306 -29.13 -1.61 2.48
C HIS A 306 -27.62 -1.50 2.75
N LYS A 307 -26.83 -0.95 1.79
CA LYS A 307 -25.37 -0.90 1.91
C LYS A 307 -24.86 -0.15 3.17
N GLU A 308 -25.57 0.88 3.61
CA GLU A 308 -25.18 1.68 4.79
C GLU A 308 -25.27 0.92 6.13
N THR A 309 -25.80 -0.31 6.17
CA THR A 309 -25.85 -1.08 7.43
C THR A 309 -24.46 -1.43 7.96
N TYR A 310 -23.45 -1.56 7.08
CA TYR A 310 -22.08 -1.90 7.46
C TYR A 310 -21.01 -1.06 6.73
N GLU A 311 -21.33 -0.41 5.61
CA GLU A 311 -20.41 0.48 4.90
C GLU A 311 -20.59 1.93 5.34
N ILE A 312 -19.59 2.47 6.07
CA ILE A 312 -19.52 3.90 6.43
C ILE A 312 -19.00 4.78 5.28
N MET A 313 -18.45 4.15 4.23
CA MET A 313 -17.99 4.75 2.98
C MET A 313 -17.98 3.66 1.90
N THR A 314 -18.08 4.04 0.62
CA THR A 314 -18.07 3.07 -0.49
C THR A 314 -16.67 2.92 -1.10
N PRO A 315 -16.34 1.79 -1.76
CA PRO A 315 -15.05 1.60 -2.44
C PRO A 315 -14.73 2.72 -3.45
N GLU A 316 -15.74 3.20 -4.16
CA GLU A 316 -15.59 4.25 -5.17
C GLU A 316 -15.20 5.60 -4.56
N THR A 317 -15.48 5.80 -3.26
CA THR A 317 -15.04 7.03 -2.56
C THR A 317 -13.52 7.14 -2.47
N VAL A 318 -12.81 6.00 -2.45
CA VAL A 318 -11.35 5.94 -2.35
C VAL A 318 -10.67 5.56 -3.67
N GLY A 319 -11.43 5.45 -4.75
CA GLY A 319 -10.93 5.11 -6.08
C GLY A 319 -10.76 3.62 -6.34
N LEU A 320 -11.46 2.76 -5.59
CA LEU A 320 -11.58 1.34 -5.88
C LEU A 320 -12.82 1.07 -6.74
N ASP A 321 -12.76 -0.01 -7.52
CA ASP A 321 -13.94 -0.57 -8.20
C ASP A 321 -14.90 -1.20 -7.16
N GLU A 322 -16.14 -1.50 -7.57
CA GLU A 322 -17.24 -1.94 -6.68
C GLU A 322 -16.84 -3.05 -5.67
N SER A 323 -17.51 -3.07 -4.51
CA SER A 323 -17.21 -3.99 -3.43
C SER A 323 -17.38 -5.45 -3.85
N GLN A 324 -16.34 -6.25 -3.65
CA GLN A 324 -16.40 -7.68 -3.95
C GLN A 324 -17.11 -8.43 -2.82
N LEU A 325 -18.23 -9.07 -3.15
CA LEU A 325 -18.87 -10.03 -2.26
C LEU A 325 -18.03 -11.32 -2.24
N ILE A 326 -17.19 -11.45 -1.22
CA ILE A 326 -16.34 -12.64 -1.01
C ILE A 326 -17.16 -13.72 -0.30
N LEU A 327 -17.22 -14.91 -0.89
CA LEU A 327 -17.85 -16.06 -0.25
C LEU A 327 -16.81 -16.88 0.52
N GLY A 328 -17.14 -17.25 1.75
CA GLY A 328 -16.35 -18.11 2.60
C GLY A 328 -17.21 -18.89 3.59
N LYS A 329 -16.58 -19.55 4.56
CA LYS A 329 -17.25 -20.48 5.49
C LYS A 329 -18.36 -19.82 6.29
N HIS A 330 -18.29 -18.50 6.48
CA HIS A 330 -19.30 -17.74 7.21
C HIS A 330 -20.41 -17.15 6.34
N SER A 331 -20.33 -17.27 5.01
CA SER A 331 -21.30 -16.63 4.11
C SER A 331 -22.69 -17.24 4.17
N GLY A 332 -23.70 -16.41 3.96
CA GLY A 332 -25.12 -16.74 4.12
C GLY A 332 -25.75 -17.25 2.83
N ARG A 333 -26.89 -17.95 2.94
CA ARG A 333 -27.63 -18.50 1.78
C ARG A 333 -27.98 -17.41 0.76
N HIS A 334 -28.40 -16.24 1.25
CA HIS A 334 -28.83 -15.14 0.38
C HIS A 334 -27.66 -14.55 -0.42
N ALA A 335 -26.50 -14.40 0.22
CA ALA A 335 -25.28 -13.93 -0.42
C ALA A 335 -24.73 -14.94 -1.45
N PHE A 336 -24.78 -16.23 -1.11
CA PHE A 336 -24.45 -17.32 -2.04
C PHE A 336 -25.37 -17.29 -3.27
N LYS A 337 -26.69 -17.16 -3.07
CA LYS A 337 -27.68 -17.06 -4.15
C LYS A 337 -27.37 -15.87 -5.07
N LYS A 338 -27.19 -14.67 -4.50
CA LYS A 338 -26.91 -13.48 -5.29
C LYS A 338 -25.59 -13.60 -6.05
N LYS A 339 -24.54 -14.13 -5.43
CA LYS A 339 -23.26 -14.35 -6.12
C LYS A 339 -23.41 -15.31 -7.31
N LEU A 340 -24.23 -16.35 -7.19
CA LEU A 340 -24.56 -17.23 -8.33
C LEU A 340 -25.33 -16.50 -9.43
N GLU A 341 -26.27 -15.63 -9.07
CA GLU A 341 -26.99 -14.77 -10.02
C GLU A 341 -26.05 -13.79 -10.73
N ASP A 342 -25.16 -13.12 -9.99
CA ASP A 342 -24.14 -12.20 -10.52
C ASP A 342 -23.16 -12.92 -11.48
N LEU A 343 -22.86 -14.20 -11.22
CA LEU A 343 -22.05 -15.05 -12.09
C LEU A 343 -22.82 -15.60 -13.31
N GLY A 344 -24.11 -15.28 -13.44
CA GLY A 344 -24.96 -15.71 -14.55
C GLY A 344 -25.59 -17.10 -14.40
N TYR A 345 -25.63 -17.64 -13.17
CA TYR A 345 -26.22 -18.95 -12.84
C TYR A 345 -27.43 -18.78 -11.89
N PRO A 346 -28.56 -18.21 -12.34
CA PRO A 346 -29.77 -18.17 -11.52
C PRO A 346 -30.26 -19.60 -11.22
N GLN A 347 -30.48 -19.90 -9.94
CA GLN A 347 -30.93 -21.22 -9.47
C GLN A 347 -32.27 -21.11 -8.74
N SER A 348 -33.08 -22.16 -8.79
CA SER A 348 -34.30 -22.22 -7.98
C SER A 348 -33.97 -22.27 -6.49
N ASP A 349 -34.89 -21.85 -5.62
CA ASP A 349 -34.64 -21.85 -4.17
C ASP A 349 -34.30 -23.24 -3.61
N GLU A 350 -34.81 -24.30 -4.25
CA GLU A 350 -34.52 -25.69 -3.91
C GLU A 350 -33.10 -26.09 -4.32
N GLN A 351 -32.67 -25.73 -5.53
CA GLN A 351 -31.29 -25.94 -6.00
C GLN A 351 -30.27 -25.15 -5.18
N VAL A 352 -30.59 -23.90 -4.81
CA VAL A 352 -29.75 -23.08 -3.93
C VAL A 352 -29.53 -23.76 -2.59
N ASN A 353 -30.53 -24.46 -2.01
CA ASN A 353 -30.34 -25.17 -0.74
C ASN A 353 -29.33 -26.31 -0.85
N ILE A 354 -29.43 -27.11 -1.91
CA ILE A 354 -28.54 -28.25 -2.15
C ILE A 354 -27.10 -27.74 -2.38
N LEU A 355 -26.95 -26.73 -3.24
CA LEU A 355 -25.65 -26.14 -3.55
C LEU A 355 -25.05 -25.41 -2.34
N PHE A 356 -25.87 -24.73 -1.54
CA PHE A 356 -25.38 -24.04 -0.34
C PHE A 356 -24.81 -25.03 0.70
N ALA A 357 -25.41 -26.20 0.87
CA ALA A 357 -24.87 -27.25 1.74
C ALA A 357 -23.49 -27.73 1.25
N ARG A 358 -23.37 -28.02 -0.05
CA ARG A 358 -22.08 -28.40 -0.67
C ARG A 358 -21.04 -27.28 -0.56
N PHE A 359 -21.47 -26.03 -0.71
CA PHE A 359 -20.59 -24.86 -0.58
C PHE A 359 -20.02 -24.74 0.83
N LYS A 360 -20.81 -25.04 1.86
CA LYS A 360 -20.32 -25.08 3.24
C LYS A 360 -19.24 -26.13 3.43
N GLU A 361 -19.45 -27.34 2.92
CA GLU A 361 -18.43 -28.39 2.97
C GLU A 361 -17.14 -28.00 2.23
N LEU A 362 -17.26 -27.32 1.09
CA LEU A 362 -16.11 -26.83 0.33
C LEU A 362 -15.36 -25.72 1.08
N ALA A 363 -16.10 -24.79 1.69
CA ALA A 363 -15.56 -23.68 2.47
C ALA A 363 -14.91 -24.14 3.80
N ASP A 364 -15.30 -25.29 4.34
CA ASP A 364 -14.62 -25.91 5.48
C ASP A 364 -13.26 -26.51 5.10
N ARG A 365 -13.12 -27.00 3.85
CA ARG A 365 -11.89 -27.63 3.35
C ARG A 365 -10.92 -26.64 2.71
N LYS A 366 -11.42 -25.53 2.15
CA LYS A 366 -10.63 -24.56 1.38
C LYS A 366 -10.68 -23.18 2.03
N LYS A 367 -9.51 -22.58 2.27
CA LYS A 367 -9.39 -21.27 2.93
C LYS A 367 -9.97 -20.10 2.11
N GLN A 368 -9.94 -20.19 0.78
CA GLN A 368 -10.45 -19.16 -0.11
C GLN A 368 -11.27 -19.83 -1.21
N ILE A 369 -12.53 -19.45 -1.33
CA ILE A 369 -13.43 -19.90 -2.38
C ILE A 369 -13.39 -18.86 -3.50
N THR A 370 -13.05 -19.30 -4.71
CA THR A 370 -13.02 -18.44 -5.90
C THR A 370 -14.33 -18.57 -6.68
N ASP A 371 -14.57 -17.64 -7.59
CA ASP A 371 -15.77 -17.69 -8.45
C ASP A 371 -15.81 -18.99 -9.27
N GLU A 372 -14.65 -19.53 -9.65
CA GLU A 372 -14.56 -20.82 -10.35
C GLU A 372 -14.97 -22.02 -9.48
N ASP A 373 -14.70 -21.99 -8.18
CA ASP A 373 -15.15 -23.04 -7.26
C ASP A 373 -16.68 -23.04 -7.16
N LEU A 374 -17.31 -21.85 -7.12
CA LEU A 374 -18.76 -21.71 -7.09
C LEU A 374 -19.41 -22.22 -8.37
N ILE A 375 -18.81 -21.91 -9.52
CA ILE A 375 -19.25 -22.43 -10.82
C ILE A 375 -19.11 -23.96 -10.85
N ALA A 376 -17.97 -24.51 -10.41
CA ALA A 376 -17.77 -25.95 -10.34
C ALA A 376 -18.77 -26.67 -9.41
N LEU A 377 -19.21 -25.97 -8.37
CA LEU A 377 -20.19 -26.46 -7.42
C LEU A 377 -21.60 -26.53 -8.02
N VAL A 378 -22.00 -25.53 -8.81
CA VAL A 378 -23.25 -25.52 -9.60
C VAL A 378 -23.22 -26.62 -10.67
N GLU A 379 -22.07 -26.83 -11.31
CA GLU A 379 -21.87 -27.82 -12.38
C GLU A 379 -21.67 -29.27 -11.87
N GLU A 380 -21.95 -29.57 -10.60
CA GLU A 380 -21.76 -30.87 -9.92
C GLU A 380 -20.36 -31.50 -10.08
N ARG A 381 -19.28 -30.82 -9.70
CA ARG A 381 -17.95 -31.43 -9.70
C ARG A 381 -17.16 -31.16 -8.42
N VAL A 382 -17.45 -31.93 -7.37
CA VAL A 382 -16.57 -32.04 -6.20
C VAL A 382 -15.54 -33.13 -6.48
N GLY A 383 -14.34 -32.72 -6.90
CA GLY A 383 -13.13 -33.56 -6.94
C GLY A 383 -13.00 -34.45 -8.19
N GLU A 384 -11.78 -34.51 -8.72
CA GLU A 384 -11.35 -35.30 -9.90
C GLU A 384 -11.91 -34.81 -11.25
N GLY A 385 -11.44 -33.63 -11.68
CA GLY A 385 -11.51 -33.28 -13.09
C GLY A 385 -10.67 -34.26 -13.92
N LYS A 386 -11.17 -34.69 -15.08
CA LYS A 386 -10.40 -35.46 -16.07
C LYS A 386 -9.06 -34.77 -16.36
N GLU A 387 -7.94 -35.40 -16.04
CA GLU A 387 -6.62 -34.93 -16.47
C GLU A 387 -6.48 -35.25 -17.97
N PHE A 388 -6.36 -34.22 -18.81
CA PHE A 388 -6.13 -34.42 -20.25
C PHE A 388 -4.64 -34.66 -20.50
N PHE A 389 -3.81 -33.91 -19.79
CA PHE A 389 -2.36 -33.91 -19.92
C PHE A 389 -1.68 -34.01 -18.56
N THR A 390 -0.67 -34.87 -18.44
CA THR A 390 0.19 -34.95 -17.24
C THR A 390 1.65 -34.83 -17.64
N LEU A 391 2.41 -34.00 -16.92
CA LEU A 391 3.84 -33.82 -17.13
C LEU A 391 4.60 -35.11 -16.77
N GLU A 392 5.38 -35.65 -17.71
CA GLU A 392 6.27 -36.80 -17.45
C GLU A 392 7.70 -36.36 -17.19
N SER A 393 8.24 -35.48 -18.03
CA SER A 393 9.59 -34.96 -17.83
C SER A 393 9.77 -33.59 -18.48
N ILE A 394 10.71 -32.83 -17.92
CA ILE A 394 11.11 -31.52 -18.40
C ILE A 394 12.63 -31.44 -18.44
N HIS A 395 13.18 -30.91 -19.53
CA HIS A 395 14.59 -30.59 -19.67
C HIS A 395 14.72 -29.14 -20.14
N ILE A 396 15.59 -28.37 -19.50
CA ILE A 396 15.77 -26.95 -19.81
C ILE A 396 17.26 -26.70 -20.00
N SER A 397 17.58 -26.05 -21.11
CA SER A 397 18.92 -25.54 -21.39
C SER A 397 18.86 -24.02 -21.44
N TYR A 398 19.67 -23.36 -20.61
CA TYR A 398 19.78 -21.91 -20.56
C TYR A 398 21.24 -21.48 -20.39
N GLY A 399 21.55 -20.27 -20.84
CA GLY A 399 22.86 -19.63 -20.69
C GLY A 399 22.72 -18.13 -20.92
N SER A 400 23.63 -17.33 -20.35
CA SER A 400 23.55 -15.86 -20.36
C SER A 400 23.54 -15.22 -21.76
N HIS A 401 23.99 -15.97 -22.77
CA HIS A 401 24.02 -15.55 -24.18
C HIS A 401 23.42 -16.59 -25.13
N SER A 402 22.70 -17.59 -24.62
CA SER A 402 22.02 -18.60 -25.42
C SER A 402 20.51 -18.41 -25.32
N LEU A 403 19.79 -18.77 -26.38
CA LEU A 403 18.34 -18.79 -26.38
C LEU A 403 17.85 -19.91 -25.44
N PRO A 404 17.15 -19.59 -24.34
CA PRO A 404 16.58 -20.60 -23.46
C PRO A 404 15.69 -21.55 -24.24
N THR A 405 15.91 -22.85 -24.04
CA THR A 405 15.20 -23.93 -24.73
C THR A 405 14.64 -24.90 -23.71
N ALA A 406 13.36 -25.25 -23.85
CA ALA A 406 12.70 -26.26 -23.04
C ALA A 406 12.25 -27.44 -23.90
N SER A 407 12.59 -28.65 -23.49
CA SER A 407 12.08 -29.91 -24.06
C SER A 407 11.17 -30.56 -23.02
N ILE A 408 9.92 -30.84 -23.37
CA ILE A 408 8.90 -31.32 -22.44
C ILE A 408 8.25 -32.58 -22.99
N ARG A 409 8.09 -33.59 -22.13
CA ARG A 409 7.26 -34.77 -22.37
C ARG A 409 5.99 -34.71 -21.54
N VAL A 410 4.86 -34.90 -22.20
CA VAL A 410 3.53 -34.88 -21.60
C VAL A 410 2.78 -36.13 -22.04
N LYS A 411 2.16 -36.82 -21.09
CA LYS A 411 1.22 -37.89 -21.37
C LYS A 411 -0.16 -37.32 -21.68
N ASN A 412 -0.70 -37.62 -22.86
CA ASN A 412 -2.07 -37.31 -23.23
C ASN A 412 -2.98 -38.51 -22.88
N HIS A 413 -3.91 -38.31 -21.96
CA HIS A 413 -4.81 -39.36 -21.49
C HIS A 413 -6.00 -39.63 -22.41
N GLN A 414 -6.28 -38.76 -23.39
CA GLN A 414 -7.36 -39.00 -24.35
C GLN A 414 -7.01 -40.12 -25.34
N ASN A 415 -5.75 -40.21 -25.74
CA ASN A 415 -5.25 -41.19 -26.70
C ASN A 415 -4.15 -42.11 -26.13
N ASN A 416 -3.80 -41.93 -24.86
CA ASN A 416 -2.74 -42.65 -24.13
C ASN A 416 -1.36 -42.58 -24.83
N GLN A 417 -1.07 -41.47 -25.52
CA GLN A 417 0.21 -41.21 -26.17
C GLN A 417 1.09 -40.29 -25.33
N VAL A 418 2.40 -40.50 -25.42
CA VAL A 418 3.40 -39.56 -24.90
C VAL A 418 3.76 -38.61 -26.03
N LEU A 419 3.60 -37.31 -25.78
CA LEU A 419 3.94 -36.24 -26.70
C LEU A 419 5.22 -35.56 -26.22
N GLU A 420 6.14 -35.28 -27.15
CA GLU A 420 7.41 -34.64 -26.87
C GLU A 420 7.64 -33.50 -27.86
N GLU A 421 7.95 -32.32 -27.36
CA GLU A 421 8.27 -31.14 -28.17
C GLU A 421 9.36 -30.31 -27.52
N ALA A 422 9.92 -29.40 -28.31
CA ALA A 422 10.83 -28.38 -27.83
C ALA A 422 10.55 -27.01 -28.46
N ALA A 423 10.75 -25.96 -27.67
CA ALA A 423 10.64 -24.57 -28.09
C ALA A 423 11.65 -23.69 -27.37
N CYS A 424 11.95 -22.57 -28.00
CA CYS A 424 12.73 -21.50 -27.39
C CYS A 424 11.78 -20.43 -26.83
N GLY A 425 12.28 -19.62 -25.91
CA GLY A 425 11.59 -18.44 -25.40
C GLY A 425 12.55 -17.36 -24.97
N ASN A 426 12.01 -16.20 -24.60
CA ASN A 426 12.78 -15.06 -24.09
C ASN A 426 13.29 -15.28 -22.66
N GLY A 427 12.89 -16.39 -22.02
CA GLY A 427 13.33 -16.85 -20.71
C GLY A 427 12.98 -18.33 -20.53
N SER A 428 13.49 -18.98 -19.47
CA SER A 428 13.21 -20.39 -19.22
C SER A 428 11.73 -20.68 -19.04
N VAL A 429 10.99 -19.80 -18.36
CA VAL A 429 9.52 -19.92 -18.18
C VAL A 429 8.79 -19.77 -19.51
N ASP A 430 9.18 -18.78 -20.32
CA ASP A 430 8.59 -18.55 -21.64
C ASP A 430 8.85 -19.74 -22.58
N ALA A 431 10.06 -20.30 -22.56
CA ALA A 431 10.39 -21.50 -23.33
C ALA A 431 9.51 -22.69 -22.90
N ILE A 432 9.24 -22.85 -21.60
CA ILE A 432 8.34 -23.89 -21.09
C ILE A 432 6.93 -23.71 -21.63
N PHE A 433 6.37 -22.51 -21.53
CA PHE A 433 5.00 -22.22 -21.97
C PHE A 433 4.86 -22.38 -23.48
N ASN A 434 5.82 -21.87 -24.27
CA ASN A 434 5.87 -22.07 -25.72
C ASN A 434 5.94 -23.57 -26.09
N THR A 435 6.71 -24.37 -25.35
CA THR A 435 6.79 -25.81 -25.58
C THR A 435 5.47 -26.49 -25.24
N VAL A 436 4.84 -26.16 -24.11
CA VAL A 436 3.53 -26.71 -23.76
C VAL A 436 2.49 -26.34 -24.82
N ASP A 437 2.44 -25.09 -25.27
CA ASP A 437 1.53 -24.64 -26.33
C ASP A 437 1.69 -25.43 -27.63
N ARG A 438 2.94 -25.79 -28.02
CA ARG A 438 3.20 -26.66 -29.18
C ARG A 438 2.66 -28.08 -28.99
N ILE A 439 2.75 -28.62 -27.78
CA ILE A 439 2.24 -29.95 -27.43
C ILE A 439 0.71 -29.97 -27.48
N VAL A 440 0.07 -29.03 -26.78
CA VAL A 440 -1.38 -29.03 -26.59
C VAL A 440 -2.13 -28.39 -27.77
N LYS A 441 -1.44 -27.60 -28.59
CA LYS A 441 -1.96 -26.89 -29.78
C LYS A 441 -3.17 -26.00 -29.49
N GLU A 442 -3.24 -25.49 -28.27
CA GLU A 442 -4.25 -24.53 -27.82
C GLU A 442 -3.68 -23.11 -27.89
N LYS A 443 -4.47 -22.18 -28.42
CA LYS A 443 -4.09 -20.75 -28.44
C LYS A 443 -4.59 -20.08 -27.18
N VAL A 444 -3.70 -19.79 -26.24
CA VAL A 444 -4.03 -19.16 -24.96
C VAL A 444 -3.17 -17.91 -24.75
N GLU A 445 -3.68 -16.96 -23.97
CA GLU A 445 -2.96 -15.77 -23.52
C GLU A 445 -2.73 -15.88 -22.01
N LEU A 446 -1.49 -15.70 -21.56
CA LEU A 446 -1.16 -15.65 -20.14
C LEU A 446 -1.46 -14.25 -19.60
N THR A 447 -2.45 -14.12 -18.72
CA THR A 447 -2.89 -12.82 -18.18
C THR A 447 -2.33 -12.54 -16.79
N ASP A 448 -1.98 -13.57 -16.02
CA ASP A 448 -1.38 -13.42 -14.68
C ASP A 448 -0.40 -14.58 -14.42
N PHE A 449 0.68 -14.27 -13.71
CA PHE A 449 1.74 -15.21 -13.35
C PHE A 449 2.36 -14.81 -12.02
N GLN A 450 2.30 -15.69 -11.02
CA GLN A 450 2.82 -15.44 -9.67
C GLN A 450 3.61 -16.63 -9.14
N ILE A 451 4.71 -16.35 -8.46
CA ILE A 451 5.55 -17.34 -7.78
C ILE A 451 5.60 -16.99 -6.29
N HIS A 452 5.36 -17.99 -5.44
CA HIS A 452 5.44 -17.88 -3.98
C HIS A 452 6.35 -18.97 -3.39
N SER A 453 7.08 -18.64 -2.33
CA SER A 453 7.74 -19.65 -1.50
C SER A 453 6.76 -20.19 -0.47
N VAL A 454 6.59 -21.52 -0.44
CA VAL A 454 5.67 -22.20 0.49
C VAL A 454 6.35 -22.52 1.81
N THR A 455 7.65 -22.83 1.76
CA THR A 455 8.47 -23.19 2.94
C THR A 455 9.78 -22.40 2.97
N ARG A 456 10.47 -22.41 4.11
CA ARG A 456 11.76 -21.72 4.30
C ARG A 456 12.90 -22.73 4.23
N GLY A 457 14.06 -22.34 3.70
CA GLY A 457 15.26 -23.18 3.62
C GLY A 457 15.76 -23.39 2.18
N LYS A 458 16.87 -24.12 2.01
CA LYS A 458 17.45 -24.42 0.69
C LYS A 458 16.60 -25.40 -0.13
N ASP A 459 15.74 -26.17 0.53
CA ASP A 459 14.80 -27.13 -0.06
C ASP A 459 13.35 -26.58 -0.05
N ALA A 460 13.21 -25.26 -0.16
CA ALA A 460 11.91 -24.62 -0.14
C ALA A 460 11.04 -25.06 -1.33
N LEU A 461 9.78 -25.39 -1.06
CA LEU A 461 8.79 -25.66 -2.11
C LEU A 461 8.40 -24.33 -2.77
N GLY A 462 8.53 -24.27 -4.09
CA GLY A 462 7.99 -23.19 -4.93
C GLY A 462 6.57 -23.52 -5.35
N GLU A 463 5.65 -22.58 -5.13
CA GLU A 463 4.31 -22.59 -5.69
C GLU A 463 4.22 -21.58 -6.82
N VAL A 464 3.71 -22.04 -7.95
CA VAL A 464 3.46 -21.20 -9.13
C VAL A 464 1.97 -21.22 -9.42
N SER A 465 1.41 -20.03 -9.65
CA SER A 465 0.04 -19.87 -10.13
C SER A 465 0.04 -19.08 -11.44
N VAL A 466 -0.80 -19.52 -12.37
CA VAL A 466 -0.93 -18.91 -13.69
C VAL A 466 -2.40 -18.70 -14.02
N GLN A 467 -2.70 -17.66 -14.79
CA GLN A 467 -4.03 -17.39 -15.32
C GLN A 467 -3.95 -17.33 -16.84
N LEU A 468 -4.70 -18.21 -17.50
CA LEU A 468 -4.79 -18.28 -18.95
C LEU A 468 -6.16 -17.78 -19.42
N GLN A 469 -6.17 -17.02 -20.50
CA GLN A 469 -7.36 -16.55 -21.18
C GLN A 469 -7.39 -17.11 -22.61
N GLN A 470 -8.56 -17.58 -23.02
CA GLN A 470 -8.85 -17.89 -24.41
C GLN A 470 -10.24 -17.36 -24.74
N GLU A 471 -10.30 -16.38 -25.64
CA GLU A 471 -11.51 -15.62 -25.94
C GLU A 471 -12.12 -15.00 -24.66
N LYS A 472 -13.31 -15.46 -24.24
CA LYS A 472 -14.02 -15.01 -23.02
C LYS A 472 -13.83 -15.96 -21.82
N LEU A 473 -13.03 -17.02 -21.95
CA LEU A 473 -12.81 -17.99 -20.89
C LEU A 473 -11.49 -17.72 -20.21
N THR A 474 -11.54 -17.58 -18.89
CA THR A 474 -10.34 -17.37 -18.07
C THR A 474 -10.23 -18.49 -17.04
N VAL A 475 -9.07 -19.15 -16.98
CA VAL A 475 -8.80 -20.28 -16.09
C VAL A 475 -7.52 -20.04 -15.31
N ARG A 476 -7.47 -20.55 -14.08
CA ARG A 476 -6.27 -20.52 -13.26
C ARG A 476 -5.73 -21.93 -13.05
N GLY A 477 -4.42 -22.07 -13.12
CA GLY A 477 -3.71 -23.31 -12.82
C GLY A 477 -2.68 -23.12 -11.72
N ARG A 478 -2.39 -24.18 -10.98
CA ARG A 478 -1.43 -24.18 -9.88
C ARG A 478 -0.46 -25.35 -9.99
N GLY A 479 0.81 -25.09 -9.72
CA GLY A 479 1.87 -26.08 -9.69
C GLY A 479 2.74 -25.90 -8.45
N VAL A 480 3.16 -27.01 -7.84
CA VAL A 480 4.04 -27.00 -6.67
C VAL A 480 5.16 -28.00 -6.94
N SER A 481 6.41 -27.57 -6.78
CA SER A 481 7.60 -28.42 -6.84
C SER A 481 8.73 -27.76 -6.04
N THR A 482 9.74 -28.54 -5.65
CA THR A 482 11.02 -28.00 -5.16
C THR A 482 11.81 -27.30 -6.27
N ASP A 483 11.49 -27.59 -7.53
CA ASP A 483 12.01 -26.90 -8.71
C ASP A 483 10.96 -25.93 -9.26
N ILE A 484 11.28 -24.63 -9.28
CA ILE A 484 10.37 -23.57 -9.73
C ILE A 484 9.99 -23.75 -11.20
N LEU A 485 10.91 -24.20 -12.06
CA LEU A 485 10.65 -24.37 -13.48
C LEU A 485 9.72 -25.56 -13.75
N GLU A 486 9.87 -26.64 -12.98
CA GLU A 486 8.91 -27.73 -12.99
C GLU A 486 7.54 -27.28 -12.48
N ALA A 487 7.49 -26.50 -11.39
CA ALA A 487 6.25 -25.93 -10.87
C ALA A 487 5.54 -25.05 -11.91
N CYS A 488 6.27 -24.27 -12.71
CA CYS A 488 5.73 -23.52 -13.84
C CYS A 488 5.06 -24.42 -14.87
N ALA A 489 5.74 -25.50 -15.31
CA ALA A 489 5.18 -26.43 -16.28
C ALA A 489 3.90 -27.11 -15.75
N ARG A 490 3.90 -27.51 -14.48
CA ARG A 490 2.73 -28.10 -13.81
C ARG A 490 1.56 -27.12 -13.71
N ALA A 491 1.82 -25.87 -13.31
CA ALA A 491 0.80 -24.83 -13.20
C ALA A 491 0.14 -24.55 -14.55
N TYR A 492 0.95 -24.45 -15.60
CA TYR A 492 0.46 -24.19 -16.95
C TYR A 492 -0.36 -25.35 -17.51
N LEU A 493 0.10 -26.60 -17.33
CA LEU A 493 -0.67 -27.79 -17.72
C LEU A 493 -1.97 -27.94 -16.92
N ASP A 494 -1.98 -27.60 -15.63
CA ASP A 494 -3.21 -27.57 -14.82
C ASP A 494 -4.21 -26.55 -15.36
N ALA A 495 -3.75 -25.36 -15.76
CA ALA A 495 -4.60 -24.35 -16.40
C ALA A 495 -5.17 -24.85 -17.75
N ILE A 496 -4.35 -25.47 -18.59
CA ILE A 496 -4.79 -26.05 -19.88
C ILE A 496 -5.80 -27.18 -19.67
N ASN A 497 -5.57 -28.08 -18.71
CA ASN A 497 -6.52 -29.15 -18.37
C ASN A 497 -7.87 -28.56 -17.99
N ARG A 498 -7.89 -27.48 -17.19
CA ARG A 498 -9.13 -26.77 -16.81
C ARG A 498 -9.79 -26.09 -18.00
N LEU A 499 -9.01 -25.53 -18.94
CA LEU A 499 -9.52 -24.93 -20.17
C LEU A 499 -10.24 -25.96 -21.05
N LEU A 500 -9.61 -27.10 -21.28
CA LEU A 500 -10.15 -28.20 -22.10
C LEU A 500 -11.40 -28.82 -21.45
N GLN A 501 -11.38 -28.98 -20.13
CA GLN A 501 -12.57 -29.37 -19.37
C GLN A 501 -13.74 -28.41 -19.58
N ARG A 502 -13.51 -27.11 -19.70
CA ARG A 502 -14.57 -26.11 -19.97
C ARG A 502 -15.04 -26.14 -21.41
N LYS A 503 -14.15 -26.38 -22.38
CA LYS A 503 -14.51 -26.51 -23.80
C LYS A 503 -15.42 -27.72 -24.06
N GLU A 504 -15.06 -28.90 -23.56
CA GLU A 504 -15.90 -30.11 -23.72
C GLU A 504 -17.31 -29.90 -23.15
N ARG A 505 -17.44 -29.14 -22.04
CA ARG A 505 -18.74 -28.84 -21.42
C ARG A 505 -19.64 -27.95 -22.27
N ARG A 506 -19.08 -26.95 -22.97
CA ARG A 506 -19.85 -26.08 -23.88
C ARG A 506 -20.42 -26.84 -25.08
N THR A 507 -19.68 -27.81 -25.61
CA THR A 507 -20.12 -28.59 -26.78
C THR A 507 -21.28 -29.54 -26.46
N VAL A 508 -21.38 -30.01 -25.22
CA VAL A 508 -22.44 -30.91 -24.74
C VAL A 508 -23.72 -30.16 -24.32
N SER A 509 -23.61 -28.88 -23.92
CA SER A 509 -24.76 -28.05 -23.53
C SER A 509 -25.61 -27.52 -24.70
N CYS A 510 -25.10 -27.54 -25.94
CA CYS A 510 -25.84 -27.08 -27.13
C CYS A 510 -26.61 -28.20 -27.86
N THR A 511 -26.51 -29.45 -27.40
CA THR A 511 -27.10 -30.63 -28.04
C THR A 511 -28.24 -31.26 -27.24
N HIS A 512 -28.78 -30.57 -26.23
CA HIS A 512 -29.98 -30.95 -25.48
C HIS A 512 -31.05 -29.86 -25.52
#